data_AF-A0A449IJT9-F1
#
_entry.id   AF-A0A449IJT9-F1
#
_cell.length_a   1.000
_cell.length_b   1.000
_cell.length_c   1.000
_cell.angle_alpha   90.00
_cell.angle_beta   90.00
_cell.angle_gamma   90.00
#
_symmetry.space_group_name_H-M   'P 1'
#
loop_
_entity.id
_entity.type
_entity.pdbx_description
1 polymer ?
#
loop_
_entity_poly.entity_id
_entity_poly.type
_entity_poly.pdbx_seq_one_letter_code
_entity_poly.pdbx_strand_id
1 'polypeptide(L)'
;MTLGEGQRVGLFAGAGCGKTTLLAEIARNVECDVIVFGLVGERGRELREFLDHELDEGLRGKAVLVCATSDRTSMERARAAFTATALAEGFRRKGRRVLLLIDSLTRFARAQREIGLAAGEPLGRGGLPPSVYSLLPRLVERAGLTREGSITAIYTVLIEQDSMGDPVADEVRSLLDGHIVLSRKLAERGHYPAIDVLGSLSRILSNVAAPEHMQNMAAFRRLLSAHQQIELLLRLGEYQAGNDALTDLAVESRQRVEAFLRQDLREPATFQETLEHLSELTAHVPF
;
A
#
# COMPACT_ATOMS: atom_id res chain seq x y z
N MET A 1 -5.74 2.78 9.03
CA MET A 1 -4.28 2.49 9.16
C MET A 1 -3.54 3.78 8.86
N THR A 2 -3.09 4.48 9.90
CA THR A 2 -2.46 5.80 9.74
C THR A 2 -1.03 5.68 9.23
N LEU A 3 -0.69 6.49 8.24
CA LEU A 3 0.66 6.63 7.72
C LEU A 3 1.32 7.89 8.27
N GLY A 4 2.64 7.84 8.46
CA GLY A 4 3.43 8.97 8.91
C GLY A 4 4.27 9.59 7.81
N GLU A 5 4.60 10.86 7.99
CA GLU A 5 5.54 11.55 7.11
C GLU A 5 6.94 10.92 7.18
N GLY A 6 7.52 10.60 6.02
CA GLY A 6 8.79 9.88 5.93
C GLY A 6 8.68 8.35 6.03
N GLN A 7 7.48 7.79 6.18
CA GLN A 7 7.30 6.35 6.27
C GLN A 7 7.53 5.65 4.93
N ARG A 8 8.04 4.41 4.96
CA ARG A 8 8.16 3.52 3.81
C ARG A 8 7.12 2.40 3.91
N VAL A 9 6.18 2.35 2.97
CA VAL A 9 5.00 1.48 3.03
C VAL A 9 4.94 0.59 1.81
N GLY A 10 4.63 -0.69 1.99
CA GLY A 10 4.42 -1.60 0.87
C GLY A 10 2.95 -1.62 0.46
N LEU A 11 2.64 -1.61 -0.84
CA LEU A 11 1.29 -1.86 -1.36
C LEU A 11 1.29 -3.21 -2.08
N PHE A 12 0.81 -4.25 -1.38
CA PHE A 12 0.78 -5.62 -1.86
C PHE A 12 -0.55 -5.85 -2.57
N ALA A 13 -0.51 -6.09 -3.87
CA ALA A 13 -1.71 -6.22 -4.67
C ALA A 13 -1.58 -7.27 -5.77
N GLY A 14 -2.64 -8.05 -5.95
CA GLY A 14 -2.82 -8.87 -7.15
C GLY A 14 -3.30 -8.03 -8.34
N ALA A 15 -3.22 -8.62 -9.53
CA ALA A 15 -3.82 -8.03 -10.73
C ALA A 15 -5.34 -7.84 -10.53
N GLY A 16 -5.87 -6.70 -10.98
CA GLY A 16 -7.32 -6.40 -10.91
C GLY A 16 -7.84 -5.96 -9.54
N CYS A 17 -6.99 -5.80 -8.52
CA CYS A 17 -7.43 -5.41 -7.18
C CYS A 17 -7.58 -3.89 -6.97
N GLY A 18 -7.45 -3.07 -8.03
CA GLY A 18 -7.57 -1.61 -7.94
C GLY A 18 -6.30 -0.85 -7.51
N LYS A 19 -5.12 -1.48 -7.63
CA LYS A 19 -3.81 -0.89 -7.26
C LYS A 19 -3.57 0.50 -7.86
N THR A 20 -3.70 0.63 -9.18
CA THR A 20 -3.39 1.87 -9.91
C THR A 20 -4.31 3.01 -9.47
N THR A 21 -5.61 2.73 -9.39
CA THR A 21 -6.61 3.67 -8.93
C THR A 21 -6.35 4.11 -7.49
N LEU A 22 -6.06 3.19 -6.56
CA LEU A 22 -5.73 3.56 -5.19
C LEU A 22 -4.47 4.43 -5.11
N LEU A 23 -3.42 4.11 -5.88
CA LEU A 23 -2.21 4.95 -5.93
C LEU A 23 -2.53 6.37 -6.43
N ALA A 24 -3.36 6.49 -7.45
CA ALA A 24 -3.78 7.78 -7.98
C ALA A 24 -4.60 8.57 -6.94
N GLU A 25 -5.55 7.93 -6.25
CA GLU A 25 -6.31 8.57 -5.18
C GLU A 25 -5.41 9.04 -4.04
N ILE A 26 -4.44 8.24 -3.62
CA ILE A 26 -3.46 8.65 -2.60
C ILE A 26 -2.67 9.86 -3.12
N ALA A 27 -2.18 9.81 -4.36
CA ALA A 27 -1.36 10.88 -4.93
C ALA A 27 -2.14 12.21 -5.05
N ARG A 28 -3.44 12.17 -5.35
CA ARG A 28 -4.29 13.37 -5.40
C ARG A 28 -4.46 13.98 -4.01
N ASN A 29 -4.84 13.15 -3.05
CA ASN A 29 -5.40 13.60 -1.77
C ASN A 29 -4.36 13.75 -0.65
N VAL A 30 -3.15 13.20 -0.80
CA VAL A 30 -2.06 13.44 0.16
C VAL A 30 -1.52 14.86 0.02
N GLU A 31 -1.49 15.57 1.15
CA GLU A 31 -0.79 16.85 1.28
C GLU A 31 0.73 16.66 1.19
N CYS A 32 1.29 17.01 0.04
CA CYS A 32 2.72 17.00 -0.21
C CYS A 32 3.07 18.07 -1.25
N ASP A 33 4.33 18.47 -1.29
CA ASP A 33 4.80 19.53 -2.18
C ASP A 33 5.10 18.99 -3.58
N VAL A 34 5.61 17.76 -3.67
CA VAL A 34 6.03 17.11 -4.92
C VAL A 34 5.72 15.63 -4.88
N ILE A 35 5.29 15.07 -6.01
CA ILE A 35 5.06 13.64 -6.19
C ILE A 35 6.03 13.12 -7.23
N VAL A 36 6.69 12.02 -6.94
CA VAL A 36 7.60 11.35 -7.89
C VAL A 36 7.13 9.93 -8.13
N PHE A 37 6.76 9.63 -9.37
CA PHE A 37 6.41 8.27 -9.80
C PHE A 37 7.63 7.61 -10.45
N GLY A 38 7.93 6.38 -10.03
CA GLY A 38 8.85 5.47 -10.70
C GLY A 38 8.10 4.27 -11.24
N LEU A 39 7.76 4.28 -12.53
CA LEU A 39 6.98 3.23 -13.20
C LEU A 39 7.93 2.26 -13.91
N VAL A 40 8.13 1.08 -13.32
CA VAL A 40 9.14 0.08 -13.65
C VAL A 40 8.50 -1.13 -14.31
N GLY A 41 8.80 -1.34 -15.58
CA GLY A 41 8.36 -2.48 -16.37
C GLY A 41 6.85 -2.51 -16.65
N GLU A 42 6.15 -1.37 -16.50
CA GLU A 42 4.73 -1.21 -16.88
C GLU A 42 4.51 -1.43 -18.37
N ARG A 43 3.37 -2.04 -18.72
CA ARG A 43 2.99 -2.15 -20.12
C ARG A 43 2.67 -0.76 -20.65
N GLY A 44 3.10 -0.47 -21.88
CA GLY A 44 2.88 0.86 -22.48
C GLY A 44 1.41 1.29 -22.52
N ARG A 45 0.47 0.34 -22.65
CA ARG A 45 -0.98 0.63 -22.58
C ARG A 45 -1.44 1.02 -21.17
N GLU A 46 -0.94 0.35 -20.14
CA GLU A 46 -1.29 0.60 -18.73
C GLU A 46 -0.73 1.96 -18.31
N LEU A 47 0.48 2.31 -18.80
CA LEU A 47 1.05 3.64 -18.64
C LEU A 47 0.21 4.71 -19.33
N ARG A 48 -0.23 4.48 -20.57
CA ARG A 48 -1.07 5.43 -21.31
C ARG A 48 -2.39 5.68 -20.60
N GLU A 49 -3.05 4.60 -20.14
CA GLU A 49 -4.28 4.68 -19.36
C GLU A 49 -4.11 5.53 -18.10
N PHE A 50 -3.01 5.34 -17.36
CA PHE A 50 -2.68 6.18 -16.21
C PHE A 50 -2.50 7.66 -16.59
N LEU A 51 -1.77 7.96 -17.68
CA LEU A 51 -1.54 9.34 -18.12
C LEU A 51 -2.82 10.04 -18.60
N ASP A 52 -3.69 9.30 -19.27
CA ASP A 52 -4.90 9.84 -19.91
C ASP A 52 -6.07 9.97 -18.91
N HIS A 53 -6.19 9.05 -17.94
CA HIS A 53 -7.36 8.97 -17.07
C HIS A 53 -7.09 9.24 -15.57
N GLU A 54 -5.89 8.90 -15.07
CA GLU A 54 -5.58 9.03 -13.64
C GLU A 54 -4.79 10.31 -13.32
N LEU A 55 -3.93 10.74 -14.25
CA LEU A 55 -3.09 11.95 -14.12
C LEU A 55 -3.85 13.20 -14.57
N ASP A 56 -4.77 13.68 -13.73
CA ASP A 56 -5.49 14.94 -13.93
C ASP A 56 -4.58 16.19 -13.81
N GLU A 57 -5.13 17.37 -14.11
CA GLU A 57 -4.37 18.64 -14.09
C GLU A 57 -3.76 18.95 -12.71
N GLY A 58 -4.47 18.64 -11.63
CA GLY A 58 -3.99 18.83 -10.26
C GLY A 58 -2.78 17.96 -9.97
N LEU A 59 -2.80 16.70 -10.41
CA LEU A 59 -1.68 15.79 -10.25
C LEU A 59 -0.50 16.18 -11.16
N ARG A 60 -0.77 16.58 -12.42
CA ARG A 60 0.25 17.05 -13.37
C ARG A 60 1.05 18.23 -12.84
N GLY A 61 0.42 19.16 -12.12
CA GLY A 61 1.09 20.35 -11.59
C GLY A 61 2.18 20.07 -10.54
N LYS A 62 2.13 18.92 -9.86
CA LYS A 62 3.06 18.53 -8.79
C LYS A 62 3.81 17.22 -9.04
N ALA A 63 3.56 16.52 -10.15
CA ALA A 63 4.10 15.18 -10.41
C ALA A 63 5.30 15.18 -11.37
N VAL A 64 6.29 14.35 -11.04
CA VAL A 64 7.39 13.96 -11.92
C VAL A 64 7.29 12.46 -12.19
N LEU A 65 7.27 12.05 -13.45
CA LEU A 65 7.16 10.64 -13.85
C LEU A 65 8.46 10.16 -14.46
N VAL A 66 9.03 9.09 -13.89
CA VAL A 66 10.16 8.34 -14.43
C VAL A 66 9.65 6.97 -14.84
N CYS A 67 9.63 6.71 -16.15
CA CYS A 67 9.04 5.49 -16.71
C CYS A 67 10.07 4.69 -17.48
N ALA A 68 10.14 3.39 -17.22
CA ALA A 68 10.79 2.40 -18.09
C ALA A 68 9.82 1.28 -18.36
N THR A 69 9.24 1.25 -19.55
CA THR A 69 8.21 0.29 -19.96
C THR A 69 8.76 -1.13 -20.11
N SER A 70 7.88 -2.12 -20.22
CA SER A 70 8.25 -3.55 -20.29
C SER A 70 9.14 -3.95 -21.47
N ASP A 71 9.12 -3.16 -22.56
CA ASP A 71 9.96 -3.33 -23.76
C ASP A 71 11.37 -2.75 -23.61
N ARG A 72 11.65 -2.07 -22.50
CA ARG A 72 12.98 -1.51 -22.18
C ARG A 72 13.91 -2.55 -21.57
N THR A 73 15.21 -2.28 -21.67
CA THR A 73 16.23 -3.19 -21.14
C THR A 73 16.13 -3.31 -19.63
N SER A 74 16.58 -4.44 -19.07
CA SER A 74 16.54 -4.66 -17.62
C SER A 74 17.40 -3.66 -16.85
N MET A 75 18.49 -3.18 -17.47
CA MET A 75 19.29 -2.08 -16.94
C MET A 75 18.49 -0.77 -16.84
N GLU A 76 17.77 -0.37 -17.89
CA GLU A 76 16.92 0.83 -17.87
C GLU A 76 15.79 0.69 -16.83
N ARG A 77 15.12 -0.47 -16.78
CA ARG A 77 14.07 -0.74 -15.79
C ARG A 77 14.59 -0.64 -14.36
N ALA A 78 15.73 -1.26 -14.04
CA ALA A 78 16.34 -1.16 -12.73
C ALA A 78 16.76 0.28 -12.40
N ARG A 79 17.30 1.02 -13.37
CA ARG A 79 17.72 2.43 -13.20
C ARG A 79 16.55 3.37 -12.96
N ALA A 80 15.39 3.15 -13.58
CA ALA A 80 14.21 4.02 -13.40
C ALA A 80 13.84 4.19 -11.92
N ALA A 81 13.85 3.12 -11.13
CA ALA A 81 13.60 3.19 -9.69
C ALA A 81 14.64 4.07 -8.96
N PHE A 82 15.93 3.86 -9.23
CA PHE A 82 17.00 4.66 -8.62
C PHE A 82 16.95 6.13 -9.02
N THR A 83 16.57 6.43 -10.26
CA THR A 83 16.39 7.78 -10.80
C THR A 83 15.22 8.49 -10.13
N ALA A 84 14.06 7.83 -10.03
CA ALA A 84 12.91 8.36 -9.31
C ALA A 84 13.27 8.70 -7.85
N THR A 85 13.94 7.78 -7.15
CA THR A 85 14.40 8.03 -5.77
C THR A 85 15.41 9.18 -5.70
N ALA A 86 16.33 9.31 -6.66
CA ALA A 86 17.29 10.42 -6.68
C ALA A 86 16.62 11.78 -6.90
N LEU A 87 15.57 11.85 -7.74
CA LEU A 87 14.77 13.06 -7.91
C LEU A 87 14.05 13.43 -6.61
N ALA A 88 13.43 12.45 -5.95
CA ALA A 88 12.78 12.65 -4.66
C ALA A 88 13.78 13.18 -3.59
N GLU A 89 14.99 12.63 -3.52
CA GLU A 89 16.05 13.17 -2.65
C GLU A 89 16.45 14.59 -3.02
N GLY A 90 16.49 14.93 -4.30
CA GLY A 90 16.76 16.29 -4.78
C GLY A 90 15.73 17.29 -4.27
N PHE A 91 14.44 16.93 -4.28
CA PHE A 91 13.38 17.76 -3.71
C PHE A 91 13.44 17.80 -2.17
N ARG A 92 13.69 16.67 -1.50
CA ARG A 92 13.87 16.63 -0.04
C ARG A 92 14.96 17.58 0.45
N ARG A 93 16.11 17.62 -0.23
CA ARG A 93 17.22 18.55 0.07
C ARG A 93 16.86 20.03 -0.11
N LYS A 94 15.78 20.33 -0.84
CA LYS A 94 15.22 21.69 -0.96
C LYS A 94 14.11 21.96 0.05
N GLY A 95 14.04 21.13 1.09
CA GLY A 95 13.07 21.20 2.16
C GLY A 95 11.65 20.83 1.79
N ARG A 96 11.47 20.02 0.75
CA ARG A 96 10.14 19.60 0.28
C ARG A 96 9.66 18.33 0.96
N ARG A 97 8.35 18.24 1.17
CA ARG A 97 7.63 17.01 1.53
C ARG A 97 7.29 16.25 0.25
N VAL A 98 7.93 15.11 0.05
CA VAL A 98 7.83 14.35 -1.20
C VAL A 98 7.05 13.06 -0.99
N LEU A 99 6.09 12.78 -1.88
CA LEU A 99 5.50 11.45 -2.02
C LEU A 99 6.20 10.69 -3.15
N LEU A 100 6.90 9.60 -2.83
CA LEU A 100 7.56 8.73 -3.79
C LEU A 100 6.73 7.46 -4.02
N LEU A 101 6.33 7.21 -5.26
CA LEU A 101 5.52 6.05 -5.64
C LEU A 101 6.33 5.18 -6.60
N ILE A 102 6.78 4.01 -6.17
CA ILE A 102 7.51 3.06 -7.02
C ILE A 102 6.61 1.88 -7.36
N ASP A 103 6.35 1.72 -8.65
CA ASP A 103 5.49 0.68 -9.19
C ASP A 103 6.22 -0.12 -10.27
N SER A 104 6.83 -1.28 -9.98
CA SER A 104 6.81 -2.02 -8.71
C SER A 104 8.20 -2.51 -8.28
N LEU A 105 8.37 -2.77 -6.99
CA LEU A 105 9.57 -3.45 -6.48
C LEU A 105 9.68 -4.88 -7.01
N THR A 106 8.57 -5.55 -7.29
CA THR A 106 8.59 -6.87 -7.95
C THR A 106 9.24 -6.79 -9.32
N ARG A 107 8.90 -5.78 -10.13
CA ARG A 107 9.49 -5.61 -11.47
C ARG A 107 10.93 -5.10 -11.40
N PHE A 108 11.27 -4.27 -10.43
CA PHE A 108 12.66 -3.91 -10.13
C PHE A 108 13.50 -5.15 -9.79
N ALA A 109 13.03 -6.01 -8.87
CA ALA A 109 13.72 -7.24 -8.47
C ALA A 109 13.88 -8.22 -9.64
N ARG A 110 12.84 -8.37 -10.49
CA ARG A 110 12.92 -9.18 -11.72
C ARG A 110 13.94 -8.63 -12.71
N ALA A 111 13.96 -7.32 -12.94
CA ALA A 111 14.96 -6.68 -13.80
C ALA A 111 16.38 -6.89 -13.26
N GLN A 112 16.58 -6.75 -11.94
CA GLN A 112 17.87 -7.00 -11.32
C GLN A 112 18.28 -8.47 -11.37
N ARG A 113 17.33 -9.41 -11.25
CA ARG A 113 17.57 -10.84 -11.45
C ARG A 113 18.11 -11.13 -12.85
N GLU A 114 17.50 -10.55 -13.88
CA GLU A 114 17.97 -10.71 -15.26
C GLU A 114 19.39 -10.17 -15.45
N ILE A 115 19.72 -9.01 -14.85
CA ILE A 115 21.07 -8.44 -14.88
C ILE A 115 22.07 -9.37 -14.17
N GLY A 116 21.73 -9.85 -12.97
CA GLY A 116 22.62 -10.72 -12.19
C GLY A 116 22.90 -12.04 -12.89
N LEU A 117 21.87 -12.65 -13.50
CA LEU A 117 22.03 -13.86 -14.30
C LEU A 117 22.94 -13.64 -15.51
N ALA A 118 22.79 -12.52 -16.22
CA ALA A 118 23.66 -12.17 -17.34
C ALA A 118 25.11 -11.89 -16.89
N ALA A 119 25.31 -11.43 -15.65
CA ALA A 119 26.62 -11.23 -15.04
C ALA A 119 27.23 -12.52 -14.43
N GLY A 120 26.52 -13.65 -14.51
CA GLY A 120 27.00 -14.93 -13.96
C GLY A 120 26.82 -15.09 -12.45
N GLU A 121 25.95 -14.30 -11.81
CA GLU A 121 25.63 -14.48 -10.40
C GLU A 121 24.89 -15.81 -10.18
N PRO A 122 25.24 -16.57 -9.12
CA PRO A 122 24.52 -17.78 -8.77
C PRO A 122 23.11 -17.46 -8.28
N LEU A 123 22.19 -18.41 -8.42
CA LEU A 123 20.88 -18.32 -7.79
C LEU A 123 20.98 -18.67 -6.30
N GLY A 124 20.55 -17.75 -5.45
CA GLY A 124 20.50 -17.92 -4.00
C GLY A 124 19.11 -18.36 -3.52
N ARG A 125 18.79 -17.96 -2.28
CA ARG A 125 17.48 -18.17 -1.66
C ARG A 125 16.36 -17.69 -2.60
N GLY A 126 15.27 -18.46 -2.69
CA GLY A 126 14.10 -18.07 -3.49
C GLY A 126 14.35 -17.93 -5.00
N GLY A 127 15.47 -18.43 -5.53
CA GLY A 127 15.78 -18.30 -6.96
C GLY A 127 16.15 -16.87 -7.40
N LEU A 128 16.58 -16.02 -6.45
CA LEU A 128 17.04 -14.66 -6.70
C LEU A 128 18.58 -14.57 -6.52
N PRO A 129 19.29 -13.83 -7.40
CA PRO A 129 20.70 -13.52 -7.21
C PRO A 129 20.98 -12.67 -5.96
N PRO A 130 22.17 -12.77 -5.35
CA PRO A 130 22.57 -11.94 -4.21
C PRO A 130 22.44 -10.43 -4.47
N SER A 131 22.63 -9.96 -5.70
CA SER A 131 22.48 -8.54 -6.03
C SER A 131 21.06 -8.00 -5.81
N VAL A 132 20.02 -8.83 -5.93
CA VAL A 132 18.63 -8.41 -5.63
C VAL A 132 18.49 -8.05 -4.15
N TYR A 133 19.00 -8.92 -3.28
CA TYR A 133 18.94 -8.76 -1.82
C TYR A 133 19.77 -7.59 -1.31
N SER A 134 20.85 -7.23 -2.00
CA SER A 134 21.66 -6.05 -1.63
C SER A 134 21.09 -4.74 -2.16
N LEU A 135 20.42 -4.76 -3.33
CA LEU A 135 19.92 -3.54 -3.97
C LEU A 135 18.53 -3.11 -3.48
N LEU A 136 17.67 -4.04 -3.06
CA LEU A 136 16.37 -3.70 -2.48
C LEU A 136 16.49 -2.80 -1.23
N PRO A 137 17.26 -3.17 -0.18
CA PRO A 137 17.48 -2.30 0.98
C PRO A 137 18.10 -0.96 0.56
N ARG A 138 19.14 -1.00 -0.28
CA ARG A 138 19.84 0.20 -0.76
C ARG A 138 18.91 1.18 -1.49
N LEU A 139 17.87 0.70 -2.15
CA LEU A 139 16.88 1.54 -2.81
C LEU A 139 15.87 2.12 -1.79
N VAL A 140 15.34 1.25 -0.92
CA VAL A 140 14.24 1.58 0.01
C VAL A 140 14.69 2.47 1.17
N GLU A 141 15.89 2.26 1.70
CA GLU A 141 16.44 3.03 2.83
C GLU A 141 16.75 4.50 2.51
N ARG A 142 16.68 4.90 1.24
CA ARG A 142 16.90 6.27 0.81
C ARG A 142 15.72 7.20 1.13
N ALA A 143 14.51 6.64 1.19
CA ALA A 143 13.31 7.35 1.65
C ALA A 143 13.32 7.51 3.17
N GLY A 144 12.67 8.56 3.67
CA GLY A 144 12.72 8.90 5.08
C GLY A 144 12.60 10.40 5.37
N LEU A 145 12.31 10.70 6.63
CA LEU A 145 12.30 12.05 7.20
C LEU A 145 13.73 12.52 7.52
N THR A 146 14.03 13.78 7.22
CA THR A 146 15.26 14.47 7.58
C THR A 146 14.94 15.82 8.22
N ARG A 147 15.95 16.56 8.69
CA ARG A 147 15.75 17.92 9.23
C ARG A 147 15.31 18.93 8.16
N GLU A 148 15.63 18.67 6.90
CA GLU A 148 15.37 19.60 5.80
C GLU A 148 13.99 19.33 5.18
N GLY A 149 13.66 18.08 4.90
CA GLY A 149 12.36 17.67 4.37
C GLY A 149 12.13 16.16 4.51
N SER A 150 11.14 15.62 3.79
CA SER A 150 10.75 14.21 3.90
C SER A 150 10.52 13.53 2.54
N ILE A 151 10.70 12.21 2.53
CA ILE A 151 10.20 11.34 1.47
C ILE A 151 9.33 10.27 2.14
N THR A 152 8.02 10.37 1.98
CA THR A 152 7.08 9.29 2.27
C THR A 152 6.99 8.42 1.02
N ALA A 153 7.26 7.12 1.14
CA ALA A 153 7.37 6.25 -0.02
C ALA A 153 6.37 5.09 0.02
N ILE A 154 5.67 4.87 -1.09
CA ILE A 154 4.83 3.69 -1.31
C ILE A 154 5.45 2.85 -2.41
N TYR A 155 5.76 1.61 -2.06
CA TYR A 155 6.38 0.63 -2.93
C TYR A 155 5.38 -0.46 -3.25
N THR A 156 4.95 -0.58 -4.50
CA THR A 156 4.04 -1.67 -4.84
C THR A 156 4.79 -3.00 -4.97
N VAL A 157 4.11 -4.07 -4.57
CA VAL A 157 4.57 -5.44 -4.68
C VAL A 157 3.43 -6.23 -5.31
N LEU A 158 3.73 -6.88 -6.43
CA LEU A 158 2.79 -7.75 -7.12
C LEU A 158 2.80 -9.11 -6.42
N ILE A 159 1.65 -9.53 -5.90
CA ILE A 159 1.47 -10.86 -5.27
C ILE A 159 0.54 -11.74 -6.12
N GLU A 160 0.87 -13.02 -6.24
CA GLU A 160 0.00 -14.01 -6.90
C GLU A 160 -0.89 -14.71 -5.86
N GLN A 161 -2.21 -14.67 -6.09
CA GLN A 161 -3.23 -15.46 -5.39
C GLN A 161 -3.05 -15.58 -3.85
N ASP A 162 -2.93 -14.46 -3.15
CA ASP A 162 -2.79 -14.40 -1.68
C ASP A 162 -1.59 -15.21 -1.12
N SER A 163 -0.68 -15.70 -1.97
CA SER A 163 0.50 -16.42 -1.53
C SER A 163 1.57 -15.42 -1.11
N MET A 164 1.78 -15.33 0.21
CA MET A 164 2.93 -14.63 0.76
C MET A 164 4.26 -15.36 0.50
N GLY A 165 4.27 -16.52 -0.18
CA GLY A 165 5.49 -17.27 -0.48
C GLY A 165 6.36 -16.71 -1.60
N ASP A 166 6.09 -15.50 -2.12
CA ASP A 166 6.99 -14.81 -3.06
C ASP A 166 8.22 -14.28 -2.29
N PRO A 167 9.45 -14.74 -2.63
CA PRO A 167 10.68 -14.30 -1.97
C PRO A 167 10.90 -12.79 -2.00
N VAL A 168 10.44 -12.09 -3.05
CA VAL A 168 10.52 -10.63 -3.14
C VAL A 168 9.54 -10.00 -2.16
N ALA A 169 8.32 -10.53 -2.06
CA ALA A 169 7.31 -10.01 -1.16
C ALA A 169 7.73 -10.14 0.30
N ASP A 170 8.32 -11.28 0.67
CA ASP A 170 8.85 -11.52 2.02
C ASP A 170 10.01 -10.59 2.35
N GLU A 171 10.97 -10.45 1.43
CA GLU A 171 12.11 -9.54 1.62
C GLU A 171 11.62 -8.10 1.81
N VAL A 172 10.76 -7.61 0.92
CA VAL A 172 10.22 -6.25 0.97
C VAL A 172 9.41 -6.02 2.26
N ARG A 173 8.61 -7.00 2.70
CA ARG A 173 7.85 -6.88 3.96
C ARG A 173 8.76 -6.74 5.18
N SER A 174 9.96 -7.32 5.16
CA SER A 174 10.93 -7.19 6.25
C SER A 174 11.56 -5.79 6.30
N LEU A 175 11.80 -5.17 5.13
CA LEU A 175 12.48 -3.88 4.97
C LEU A 175 11.60 -2.65 5.24
N LEU A 176 10.29 -2.78 5.10
CA LEU A 176 9.35 -1.65 5.17
C LEU A 176 8.74 -1.44 6.56
N ASP A 177 8.27 -0.22 6.80
CA ASP A 177 7.68 0.24 8.06
C ASP A 177 6.18 -0.12 8.17
N GLY A 178 5.65 -0.92 7.26
CA GLY A 178 4.24 -1.25 7.16
C GLY A 178 3.86 -1.70 5.76
N HIS A 179 2.62 -2.17 5.62
CA HIS A 179 2.06 -2.57 4.35
C HIS A 179 0.54 -2.49 4.30
N ILE A 180 0.04 -2.17 3.11
CA ILE A 180 -1.35 -2.24 2.69
C ILE A 180 -1.50 -3.48 1.81
N VAL A 181 -2.46 -4.34 2.12
CA VAL A 181 -2.80 -5.52 1.31
C VAL A 181 -4.11 -5.26 0.59
N LEU A 182 -4.12 -5.43 -0.74
CA LEU A 182 -5.34 -5.43 -1.53
C LEU A 182 -5.84 -6.86 -1.72
N SER A 183 -7.07 -7.10 -1.27
CA SER A 183 -7.73 -8.41 -1.35
C SER A 183 -8.49 -8.56 -2.66
N ARG A 184 -8.19 -9.62 -3.38
CA ARG A 184 -8.96 -10.02 -4.56
C ARG A 184 -10.42 -10.34 -4.20
N LYS A 185 -10.65 -10.97 -3.03
CA LYS A 185 -12.00 -11.30 -2.55
C LYS A 185 -12.85 -10.05 -2.32
N LEU A 186 -12.25 -8.94 -1.87
CA LEU A 186 -12.96 -7.67 -1.73
C LEU A 186 -13.27 -7.05 -3.09
N ALA A 187 -12.29 -7.03 -4.00
CA ALA A 187 -12.47 -6.51 -5.35
C ALA A 187 -13.58 -7.26 -6.13
N GLU A 188 -13.61 -8.60 -6.06
CA GLU A 188 -14.65 -9.42 -6.71
C GLU A 188 -16.07 -9.18 -6.15
N ARG A 189 -16.18 -8.63 -4.92
CA ARG A 189 -17.45 -8.23 -4.30
C ARG A 189 -17.81 -6.75 -4.59
N GLY A 190 -17.03 -6.06 -5.41
CA GLY A 190 -17.20 -4.63 -5.68
C GLY A 190 -16.87 -3.73 -4.48
N HIS A 191 -16.09 -4.21 -3.52
CA HIS A 191 -15.66 -3.42 -2.36
C HIS A 191 -14.38 -2.65 -2.71
N TYR A 192 -14.49 -1.32 -2.83
CA TYR A 192 -13.37 -0.43 -3.12
C TYR A 192 -13.26 0.71 -2.11
N PRO A 193 -12.03 1.09 -1.69
CA PRO A 193 -10.76 0.40 -1.94
C PRO A 193 -10.75 -1.04 -1.38
N ALA A 194 -10.12 -1.97 -2.10
CA ALA A 194 -10.14 -3.40 -1.76
C ALA A 194 -9.13 -3.75 -0.65
N ILE A 195 -9.02 -2.94 0.40
CA ILE A 195 -8.00 -3.06 1.45
C ILE A 195 -8.41 -4.13 2.47
N ASP A 196 -7.58 -5.14 2.64
CA ASP A 196 -7.67 -6.05 3.78
C ASP A 196 -7.08 -5.37 5.03
N VAL A 197 -7.94 -4.84 5.88
CA VAL A 197 -7.54 -4.14 7.11
C VAL A 197 -6.81 -5.07 8.09
N LEU A 198 -7.21 -6.34 8.17
CA LEU A 198 -6.61 -7.30 9.09
C LEU A 198 -5.25 -7.77 8.58
N GLY A 199 -5.11 -7.94 7.27
CA GLY A 199 -3.84 -8.22 6.59
C GLY A 199 -2.90 -7.03 6.46
N SER A 200 -3.35 -5.80 6.74
CA SER A 200 -2.56 -4.57 6.64
C SER A 200 -2.06 -4.08 8.01
N LEU A 201 -0.90 -3.42 8.03
CA LEU A 201 -0.32 -2.85 9.25
C LEU A 201 0.56 -1.63 8.99
N SER A 202 0.66 -0.74 9.98
CA SER A 202 1.63 0.36 10.04
C SER A 202 2.41 0.24 11.35
N ARG A 203 3.74 0.09 11.27
CA ARG A 203 4.61 -0.15 12.45
C ARG A 203 4.86 1.12 13.27
N ILE A 204 4.63 2.30 12.69
CA ILE A 204 4.87 3.59 13.35
C ILE A 204 3.59 4.18 13.95
N LEU A 205 2.49 3.43 13.97
CA LEU A 205 1.19 3.94 14.41
C LEU A 205 1.23 4.59 15.79
N SER A 206 1.94 3.98 16.74
CA SER A 206 2.14 4.52 18.10
C SER A 206 2.85 5.87 18.16
N ASN A 207 3.57 6.23 17.10
CA ASN A 207 4.35 7.46 17.03
C ASN A 207 3.56 8.59 16.36
N VAL A 208 2.47 8.27 15.65
CA VAL A 208 1.73 9.22 14.79
C VAL A 208 0.24 9.31 15.13
N ALA A 209 -0.27 8.47 16.03
CA ALA A 209 -1.67 8.46 16.44
C ALA A 209 -1.82 8.71 17.94
N ALA A 210 -2.86 9.46 18.32
CA ALA A 210 -3.23 9.65 19.71
C ALA A 210 -3.68 8.33 20.37
N PRO A 211 -3.55 8.18 21.70
CA PRO A 211 -3.96 6.96 22.42
C PRO A 211 -5.41 6.54 22.15
N GLU A 212 -6.35 7.48 22.12
CA GLU A 212 -7.78 7.23 21.86
C GLU A 212 -8.00 6.70 20.44
N HIS A 213 -7.34 7.29 19.44
CA HIS A 213 -7.36 6.80 18.06
C HIS A 213 -6.85 5.35 18.00
N MET A 214 -5.76 5.02 18.70
CA MET A 214 -5.25 3.65 18.75
C MET A 214 -6.22 2.67 19.41
N GLN A 215 -6.90 3.08 20.47
CA GLN A 215 -7.92 2.26 21.14
C GLN A 215 -9.09 1.96 20.20
N ASN A 216 -9.61 2.98 19.51
CA ASN A 216 -10.67 2.82 18.52
C ASN A 216 -10.22 1.92 17.36
N MET A 217 -8.99 2.09 16.85
CA MET A 217 -8.44 1.19 15.81
C MET A 217 -8.35 -0.27 16.27
N ALA A 218 -7.93 -0.51 17.52
CA ALA A 218 -7.86 -1.86 18.09
C ALA A 218 -9.26 -2.47 18.23
N ALA A 219 -10.22 -1.71 18.75
CA ALA A 219 -11.62 -2.12 18.86
C ALA A 219 -12.21 -2.46 17.49
N PHE A 220 -11.99 -1.63 16.47
CA PHE A 220 -12.44 -1.87 15.10
C PHE A 220 -11.85 -3.16 14.51
N ARG A 221 -10.55 -3.42 14.74
CA ARG A 221 -9.93 -4.69 14.30
C ARG A 221 -10.50 -5.91 15.02
N ARG A 222 -10.83 -5.81 16.30
CA ARG A 222 -11.52 -6.90 17.03
C ARG A 222 -12.89 -7.19 16.43
N LEU A 223 -13.65 -6.15 16.11
CA LEU A 223 -14.96 -6.26 15.46
C LEU A 223 -14.87 -6.97 14.11
N LEU A 224 -13.91 -6.56 13.27
CA LEU A 224 -13.62 -7.22 11.99
C LEU A 224 -13.23 -8.69 12.16
N SER A 225 -12.37 -8.98 13.13
CA SER A 225 -11.90 -10.35 13.42
C SER A 225 -13.04 -11.25 13.90
N ALA A 226 -13.89 -10.76 14.80
CA ALA A 226 -15.04 -11.50 15.30
C ALA A 226 -15.99 -11.86 14.15
N HIS A 227 -16.32 -10.88 13.29
CA HIS A 227 -17.14 -11.15 12.11
C HIS A 227 -16.49 -12.19 11.17
N GLN A 228 -15.18 -12.10 10.93
CA GLN A 228 -14.47 -13.03 10.05
C GLN A 228 -14.52 -14.48 10.57
N GLN A 229 -14.43 -14.68 11.88
CA GLN A 229 -14.44 -16.02 12.51
C GLN A 229 -15.79 -16.73 12.35
N ILE A 230 -16.89 -15.99 12.26
CA ILE A 230 -18.24 -16.56 12.15
C ILE A 230 -18.85 -16.46 10.74
N GLU A 231 -18.11 -15.93 9.75
CA GLU A 231 -18.64 -15.72 8.39
C GLU A 231 -19.18 -17.03 7.78
N LEU A 232 -18.53 -18.17 8.06
CA LEU A 232 -19.00 -19.48 7.60
C LEU A 232 -20.34 -19.88 8.25
N LEU A 233 -20.48 -19.68 9.57
CA LEU A 233 -21.69 -20.00 10.31
C LEU A 233 -22.88 -19.16 9.83
N LEU A 234 -22.66 -17.87 9.58
CA LEU A 234 -23.67 -16.99 8.99
C LEU A 234 -24.12 -17.47 7.61
N ARG A 235 -23.18 -17.89 6.74
CA ARG A 235 -23.49 -18.39 5.40
C ARG A 235 -24.29 -19.70 5.43
N LEU A 236 -24.09 -20.52 6.46
CA LEU A 236 -24.82 -21.77 6.67
C LEU A 236 -26.15 -21.57 7.41
N GLY A 237 -26.40 -20.37 7.96
CA GLY A 237 -27.60 -20.10 8.77
C GLY A 237 -27.54 -20.66 10.19
N GLU A 238 -26.35 -21.06 10.67
CA GLU A 238 -26.13 -21.74 11.95
C GLU A 238 -25.77 -20.77 13.09
N TYR A 239 -25.64 -19.48 12.80
CA TYR A 239 -25.35 -18.46 13.80
C TYR A 239 -26.58 -18.17 14.69
N GLN A 240 -26.37 -18.17 16.01
CA GLN A 240 -27.38 -17.83 17.01
C GLN A 240 -26.87 -16.67 17.87
N ALA A 241 -27.66 -15.59 17.95
CA ALA A 241 -27.37 -14.43 18.76
C ALA A 241 -27.49 -14.73 20.27
N GLY A 242 -26.75 -13.96 21.08
CA GLY A 242 -26.79 -14.01 22.55
C GLY A 242 -25.67 -14.80 23.21
N ASN A 243 -24.80 -15.44 22.42
CA ASN A 243 -23.70 -16.26 22.94
C ASN A 243 -22.43 -15.44 23.22
N ASP A 244 -22.11 -14.47 22.37
CA ASP A 244 -20.93 -13.63 22.49
C ASP A 244 -21.24 -12.20 22.03
N ALA A 245 -21.16 -11.24 22.96
CA ALA A 245 -21.57 -9.86 22.71
C ALA A 245 -20.74 -9.18 21.61
N LEU A 246 -19.46 -9.53 21.48
CA LEU A 246 -18.60 -8.97 20.43
C LEU A 246 -19.02 -9.48 19.06
N THR A 247 -19.27 -10.78 18.94
CA THR A 247 -19.74 -11.43 17.72
C THR A 247 -21.10 -10.88 17.31
N ASP A 248 -22.03 -10.76 18.25
CA ASP A 248 -23.36 -10.22 17.99
C ASP A 248 -23.29 -8.79 17.46
N LEU A 249 -22.48 -7.94 18.11
CA LEU A 249 -22.22 -6.60 17.62
C LEU A 249 -21.56 -6.60 16.24
N ALA A 250 -20.66 -7.55 15.95
CA ALA A 250 -20.00 -7.66 14.66
C ALA A 250 -20.97 -8.03 13.53
N VAL A 251 -21.97 -8.86 13.80
CA VAL A 251 -23.06 -9.17 12.86
C VAL A 251 -23.95 -7.96 12.64
N GLU A 252 -24.40 -7.32 13.72
CA GLU A 252 -25.32 -6.18 13.66
C GLU A 252 -24.69 -4.97 12.92
N SER A 253 -23.43 -4.67 13.22
CA SER A 253 -22.72 -3.51 12.69
C SER A 253 -22.16 -3.72 11.27
N ARG A 254 -22.29 -4.91 10.67
CA ARG A 254 -21.70 -5.28 9.37
C ARG A 254 -21.86 -4.21 8.31
N GLN A 255 -23.09 -3.75 8.07
CA GLN A 255 -23.37 -2.80 7.00
C GLN A 255 -22.68 -1.46 7.23
N ARG A 256 -22.66 -0.99 8.49
CA ARG A 256 -21.99 0.27 8.86
C ARG A 256 -20.47 0.15 8.72
N VAL A 257 -19.90 -0.99 9.11
CA VAL A 257 -18.47 -1.29 8.95
C VAL A 257 -18.09 -1.36 7.47
N GLU A 258 -18.87 -2.04 6.63
CA GLU A 258 -18.63 -2.09 5.18
C GLU A 258 -18.74 -0.70 4.53
N ALA A 259 -19.73 0.10 4.93
CA ALA A 259 -19.88 1.46 4.43
C ALA A 259 -18.68 2.34 4.81
N PHE A 260 -18.15 2.21 6.03
CA PHE A 260 -16.97 2.95 6.48
C PHE A 260 -15.69 2.56 5.74
N LEU A 261 -15.55 1.29 5.34
CA LEU A 261 -14.37 0.82 4.60
C LEU A 261 -14.44 1.08 3.09
N ARG A 262 -15.63 1.40 2.57
CA ARG A 262 -15.82 1.79 1.19
C ARG A 262 -15.65 3.29 1.05
N GLN A 263 -15.08 3.69 -0.07
CA GLN A 263 -14.89 5.08 -0.37
C GLN A 263 -15.00 5.29 -1.87
N ASP A 264 -15.82 6.26 -2.26
CA ASP A 264 -15.92 6.66 -3.66
C ASP A 264 -14.64 7.37 -4.11
N LEU A 265 -14.29 7.15 -5.37
CA LEU A 265 -13.14 7.78 -5.99
C LEU A 265 -13.37 9.29 -6.05
N ARG A 266 -12.32 10.08 -5.78
CA ARG A 266 -12.37 11.56 -5.76
C ARG A 266 -13.20 12.21 -4.65
N GLU A 267 -13.69 11.43 -3.69
CA GLU A 267 -14.37 11.94 -2.49
C GLU A 267 -13.58 11.55 -1.23
N PRO A 268 -12.44 12.24 -0.94
CA PRO A 268 -11.66 11.99 0.26
C PRO A 268 -12.44 12.35 1.53
N ALA A 269 -12.57 11.41 2.46
CA ALA A 269 -12.97 11.74 3.82
C ALA A 269 -11.82 12.52 4.50
N THR A 270 -12.16 13.57 5.25
CA THR A 270 -11.15 14.27 6.03
C THR A 270 -10.64 13.40 7.17
N PHE A 271 -9.45 13.73 7.68
CA PHE A 271 -8.88 13.00 8.81
C PHE A 271 -9.81 13.05 10.04
N GLN A 272 -10.40 14.22 10.31
CA GLN A 272 -11.27 14.42 11.47
C GLN A 272 -12.59 13.62 11.34
N GLU A 273 -13.27 13.68 10.20
CA GLU A 273 -14.48 12.88 9.94
C GLU A 273 -14.20 11.39 10.05
N THR A 274 -13.03 10.94 9.56
CA THR A 274 -12.62 9.53 9.67
C THR A 274 -12.48 9.10 11.13
N LEU A 275 -11.92 9.96 11.99
CA LEU A 275 -11.77 9.67 13.42
C LEU A 275 -13.13 9.64 14.15
N GLU A 276 -14.01 10.57 13.83
CA GLU A 276 -15.35 10.66 14.42
C GLU A 276 -16.16 9.41 14.06
N HIS A 277 -16.25 9.05 12.77
CA HIS A 277 -16.92 7.84 12.32
C HIS A 277 -16.32 6.57 12.93
N LEU A 278 -14.99 6.49 13.03
CA LEU A 278 -14.32 5.36 13.66
C LEU A 278 -14.74 5.25 15.14
N SER A 279 -14.73 6.36 15.87
CA SER A 279 -15.12 6.41 17.28
C SER A 279 -16.59 5.98 17.48
N GLU A 280 -17.49 6.46 16.63
CA GLU A 280 -18.91 6.07 16.68
C GLU A 280 -19.13 4.58 16.43
N LEU A 281 -18.39 3.98 15.48
CA LEU A 281 -18.47 2.56 15.18
C LEU A 281 -17.94 1.69 16.32
N THR A 282 -16.97 2.21 17.08
CA THR A 282 -16.29 1.44 18.12
C THR A 282 -16.76 1.72 19.54
N ALA A 283 -17.64 2.72 19.74
CA ALA A 283 -18.09 3.17 21.05
C ALA A 283 -18.68 2.06 21.94
N HIS A 284 -19.30 1.04 21.33
CA HIS A 284 -19.97 -0.06 22.03
C HIS A 284 -19.20 -1.39 21.95
N VAL A 285 -17.99 -1.39 21.38
CA VAL A 285 -17.19 -2.61 21.27
C VAL A 285 -16.69 -3.01 22.66
N PRO A 286 -17.05 -4.21 23.16
CA PRO A 286 -16.61 -4.66 24.49
C PRO A 286 -15.09 -4.81 24.54
N PHE A 287 -14.53 -4.60 25.74
CA PHE A 287 -13.11 -4.77 26.00
C PHE A 287 -12.69 -6.23 26.05
#